data_AF-A0A2M9XBR0-F1
#
_entry.id   AF-A0A2M9XBR0-F1
#
_cell.length_a   1.000
_cell.length_b   1.000
_cell.length_c   1.000
_cell.angle_alpha   90.00
_cell.angle_beta   90.00
_cell.angle_gamma   90.00
#
_symmetry.space_group_name_H-M   'P 1'
#
loop_
_entity.id
_entity.type
_entity.pdbx_description
1 polymer ?
#
loop_
_entity_poly.entity_id
_entity_poly.type
_entity_poly.pdbx_seq_one_letter_code
_entity_poly.pdbx_strand_id
1 'polypeptide(L)'
;MNLPEKILILTGVFNLAYGSLTGFAYAFARMKAEFPSRYLQAAHIGPLMQGAMILGLVFAFQLAPLSETAALVGAISFAVSSGFIALKDTVDWLQGIKDEFKENPPLGKIIGAIGVTANLVGIAIIVYGVLVA
;
A
#
# COMPACT_ATOMS: atom_id res chain seq x y z
N MET A 1 -22.87 -6.17 0.26
CA MET A 1 -21.50 -5.60 0.23
C MET A 1 -21.43 -4.61 -0.91
N ASN A 2 -21.22 -3.34 -0.58
CA ASN A 2 -21.25 -2.27 -1.58
C ASN A 2 -19.92 -2.25 -2.34
N LEU A 3 -19.85 -1.42 -3.38
CA LEU A 3 -18.67 -1.32 -4.24
C LEU A 3 -17.39 -0.90 -3.48
N PRO A 4 -17.42 0.08 -2.55
CA PRO A 4 -16.23 0.49 -1.81
C PRO A 4 -15.57 -0.65 -1.01
N GLU A 5 -16.36 -1.46 -0.29
CA GLU A 5 -15.86 -2.59 0.49
C GLU A 5 -15.29 -3.68 -0.42
N LYS A 6 -15.91 -3.93 -1.58
CA LYS A 6 -15.36 -4.85 -2.59
C LYS A 6 -13.98 -4.38 -3.07
N ILE A 7 -13.80 -3.09 -3.32
CA ILE A 7 -12.51 -2.52 -3.72
C ILE A 7 -11.48 -2.75 -2.61
N LEU A 8 -11.81 -2.40 -1.36
CA LEU A 8 -10.90 -2.61 -0.22
C LEU A 8 -10.52 -4.10 -0.06
N ILE A 9 -11.48 -5.02 -0.15
CA ILE A 9 -11.21 -6.45 -0.04
C ILE A 9 -10.27 -6.93 -1.15
N LEU A 10 -10.56 -6.60 -2.40
CA LEU A 10 -9.72 -7.00 -3.53
C LEU A 10 -8.31 -6.41 -3.40
N THR A 11 -8.21 -5.12 -3.06
CA THR A 11 -6.93 -4.46 -2.81
C THR A 11 -6.15 -5.14 -1.69
N GLY A 12 -6.81 -5.44 -0.58
CA GLY A 12 -6.19 -6.11 0.57
C GLY A 12 -5.66 -7.50 0.21
N VAL A 13 -6.48 -8.31 -0.47
CA VAL A 13 -6.09 -9.65 -0.94
C VAL A 13 -4.94 -9.58 -1.95
N PHE A 14 -4.96 -8.64 -2.90
CA PHE A 14 -3.87 -8.48 -3.85
C PHE A 14 -2.57 -8.03 -3.19
N ASN A 15 -2.64 -7.17 -2.17
CA ASN A 15 -1.48 -6.79 -1.37
C ASN A 15 -0.88 -7.99 -0.62
N LEU A 16 -1.72 -8.84 -0.01
CA LEU A 16 -1.27 -10.06 0.65
C LEU A 16 -0.63 -11.04 -0.32
N ALA A 17 -1.25 -11.24 -1.50
CA ALA A 17 -0.71 -12.10 -2.55
C ALA A 17 0.64 -11.57 -3.06
N TYR A 18 0.71 -10.28 -3.36
CA TYR A 18 1.94 -9.62 -3.82
C TYR A 18 3.07 -9.72 -2.78
N GLY A 19 2.78 -9.38 -1.52
CA GLY A 19 3.76 -9.48 -0.43
C GLY A 19 4.23 -10.92 -0.20
N SER A 20 3.35 -11.90 -0.32
CA SER A 20 3.74 -13.32 -0.23
C SER A 20 4.67 -13.74 -1.37
N LEU A 21 4.40 -13.27 -2.59
CA LEU A 21 5.23 -13.56 -3.77
C LEU A 21 6.62 -12.94 -3.67
N THR A 22 6.72 -11.68 -3.27
CA THR A 22 8.01 -11.00 -3.05
C THR A 22 8.79 -11.59 -1.86
N GLY A 23 8.09 -12.26 -0.93
CA GLY A 23 8.72 -13.04 0.14
C GLY A 23 9.61 -14.16 -0.36
N PHE A 24 9.22 -14.87 -1.44
CA PHE A 24 10.09 -15.86 -2.07
C PHE A 24 11.36 -15.23 -2.63
N ALA A 25 11.22 -14.11 -3.36
CA ALA A 25 12.37 -13.38 -3.89
C ALA A 25 13.32 -12.92 -2.77
N TYR A 26 12.78 -12.39 -1.68
CA TYR A 26 13.56 -12.00 -0.50
C TYR A 26 14.27 -13.19 0.16
N ALA A 27 13.59 -14.33 0.32
CA ALA A 27 14.16 -15.54 0.90
C ALA A 27 15.36 -16.05 0.06
N PHE A 28 15.21 -16.13 -1.26
CA PHE A 28 16.31 -16.52 -2.15
C PHE A 28 17.48 -15.53 -2.10
N ALA A 29 17.21 -14.23 -1.98
CA ALA A 29 18.26 -13.23 -1.84
C ALA A 29 18.99 -13.33 -0.49
N ARG A 30 18.28 -13.65 0.60
CA ARG A 30 18.86 -13.86 1.94
C ARG A 30 19.78 -15.08 2.03
N MET A 31 19.58 -16.09 1.18
CA MET A 31 20.51 -17.21 1.06
C MET A 31 21.89 -16.80 0.52
N LYS A 32 21.97 -15.66 -0.18
CA LYS A 32 23.21 -15.17 -0.80
C LYS A 32 23.89 -14.05 -0.02
N ALA A 33 23.12 -13.26 0.73
CA ALA A 33 23.63 -12.12 1.48
C ALA A 33 22.84 -11.90 2.78
N GLU A 34 23.53 -11.43 3.83
CA GLU A 34 22.89 -11.13 5.13
C GLU A 34 21.82 -10.02 5.01
N PHE A 35 22.08 -9.00 4.19
CA PHE A 35 21.17 -7.88 3.96
C PHE A 35 21.07 -7.58 2.46
N PRO A 36 20.23 -8.32 1.70
CA PRO A 36 20.28 -8.32 0.25
C PRO A 36 19.76 -7.02 -0.38
N SER A 37 18.66 -6.46 0.14
CA SER A 37 18.14 -5.16 -0.25
C SER A 37 17.06 -4.71 0.73
N ARG A 38 17.15 -3.46 1.19
CA ARG A 38 16.14 -2.82 2.03
C ARG A 38 14.80 -2.72 1.30
N TYR A 39 14.82 -2.36 0.02
CA TYR A 39 13.60 -2.15 -0.76
C TYR A 39 12.96 -3.47 -1.20
N LEU A 40 13.72 -4.56 -1.37
CA LEU A 40 13.13 -5.90 -1.50
C LEU A 40 12.42 -6.32 -0.22
N GLN A 41 13.02 -6.05 0.95
CA GLN A 41 12.35 -6.30 2.22
C GLN A 41 11.08 -5.45 2.36
N ALA A 42 11.13 -4.18 1.95
CA ALA A 42 9.96 -3.29 1.96
C ALA A 42 8.86 -3.77 1.00
N ALA A 43 9.20 -4.18 -0.22
CA ALA A 43 8.28 -4.75 -1.20
C ALA A 43 7.66 -6.09 -0.74
N HIS A 44 8.27 -6.76 0.23
CA HIS A 44 7.70 -7.94 0.91
C HIS A 44 6.78 -7.56 2.07
N ILE A 45 7.32 -6.87 3.08
CA ILE A 45 6.63 -6.61 4.35
C ILE A 45 5.58 -5.52 4.20
N GLY A 46 5.86 -4.47 3.41
CA GLY A 46 4.96 -3.34 3.19
C GLY A 46 3.57 -3.78 2.70
N PRO A 47 3.49 -4.54 1.59
CA PRO A 47 2.21 -5.06 1.09
C PRO A 47 1.52 -6.02 2.06
N LEU A 48 2.24 -6.85 2.84
CA LEU A 48 1.60 -7.69 3.86
C LEU A 48 0.90 -6.85 4.94
N MET A 49 1.60 -5.83 5.44
CA MET A 49 1.04 -4.91 6.44
C MET A 49 -0.12 -4.09 5.86
N GLN A 50 0.05 -3.51 4.68
CA GLN A 50 -1.01 -2.74 4.02
C GLN A 50 -2.23 -3.61 3.68
N GLY A 51 -2.01 -4.84 3.23
CA GLY A 51 -3.09 -5.79 2.95
C GLY A 51 -3.95 -6.04 4.18
N ALA A 52 -3.33 -6.35 5.32
CA ALA A 52 -4.06 -6.54 6.58
C ALA A 52 -4.80 -5.28 7.04
N MET A 53 -4.15 -4.12 6.96
CA MET A 53 -4.77 -2.83 7.34
C MET A 53 -5.97 -2.50 6.46
N ILE A 54 -5.85 -2.67 5.14
CA ILE A 54 -6.92 -2.39 4.17
C ILE A 54 -8.11 -3.33 4.36
N LEU A 55 -7.86 -4.61 4.66
CA LEU A 55 -8.93 -5.54 5.03
C LEU A 55 -9.63 -5.11 6.32
N GLY A 56 -8.90 -4.58 7.30
CA GLY A 56 -9.47 -3.99 8.52
C GLY A 56 -10.35 -2.77 8.23
N LEU A 57 -9.94 -1.92 7.27
CA LEU A 57 -10.71 -0.72 6.87
C LEU A 57 -12.10 -1.06 6.32
N VAL A 58 -12.33 -2.28 5.83
CA VAL A 58 -13.67 -2.73 5.41
C VAL A 58 -14.69 -2.53 6.54
N PHE A 59 -14.32 -2.86 7.78
CA PHE A 59 -15.19 -2.65 8.94
C PHE A 59 -15.40 -1.18 9.26
N ALA A 60 -14.34 -0.36 9.16
CA ALA A 60 -14.47 1.08 9.37
C ALA A 60 -15.42 1.73 8.34
N PHE A 61 -15.35 1.31 7.08
CA PHE A 61 -16.25 1.80 6.02
C PHE A 61 -17.70 1.37 6.21
N GLN A 62 -17.95 0.22 6.84
CA GLN A 62 -19.30 -0.24 7.17
C GLN A 62 -19.93 0.54 8.32
N LEU A 63 -19.12 1.07 9.24
CA LEU A 63 -19.58 1.77 10.44
C LEU A 63 -19.59 3.29 10.28
N ALA A 64 -18.82 3.84 9.35
CA ALA A 64 -18.79 5.27 9.08
C ALA A 64 -19.98 5.69 8.20
N PRO A 65 -20.79 6.71 8.57
CA PRO A 65 -21.89 7.23 7.76
C PRO A 65 -21.38 8.11 6.60
N LEU A 66 -20.55 7.53 5.74
CA LEU A 66 -20.03 8.17 4.55
C LEU A 66 -21.09 8.18 3.44
N SER A 67 -21.14 9.27 2.67
CA SER A 67 -21.87 9.25 1.40
C SER A 67 -21.26 8.22 0.45
N GLU A 68 -22.05 7.69 -0.48
CA GLU A 68 -21.58 6.69 -1.45
C GLU A 68 -20.35 7.18 -2.23
N THR A 69 -20.35 8.46 -2.64
CA THR A 69 -19.21 9.08 -3.33
C THR A 69 -17.98 9.17 -2.44
N ALA A 70 -18.11 9.59 -1.17
CA ALA A 70 -16.98 9.70 -0.27
C ALA A 70 -16.37 8.32 0.01
N ALA A 71 -17.20 7.31 0.27
CA ALA A 71 -16.76 5.94 0.44
C ALA A 71 -16.04 5.40 -0.81
N LEU A 72 -16.57 5.67 -2.01
CA LEU A 72 -15.92 5.24 -3.25
C LEU A 72 -14.55 5.90 -3.44
N VAL A 73 -14.45 7.23 -3.24
CA VAL A 73 -13.19 7.96 -3.35
C VAL A 73 -12.19 7.48 -2.32
N GLY A 74 -12.61 7.25 -1.06
CA GLY A 74 -11.75 6.71 -0.01
C GLY A 74 -11.19 5.34 -0.36
N ALA A 75 -12.04 4.41 -0.81
CA ALA A 75 -11.63 3.07 -1.19
C ALA A 75 -10.65 3.06 -2.37
N ILE A 76 -10.93 3.84 -3.42
CA ILE A 76 -10.03 4.00 -4.57
C ILE A 76 -8.70 4.62 -4.13
N SER A 77 -8.73 5.61 -3.23
CA SER A 77 -7.53 6.28 -2.73
C SER A 77 -6.61 5.30 -1.98
N PHE A 78 -7.15 4.39 -1.16
CA PHE A 78 -6.37 3.32 -0.54
C PHE A 78 -5.85 2.30 -1.55
N ALA A 79 -6.64 1.95 -2.57
CA ALA A 79 -6.21 1.06 -3.65
C ALA A 79 -5.02 1.63 -4.43
N VAL A 80 -5.12 2.89 -4.87
CA VAL A 80 -4.04 3.61 -5.56
C VAL A 80 -2.83 3.76 -4.64
N SER A 81 -3.05 4.16 -3.38
CA SER A 81 -1.97 4.34 -2.41
C SER A 81 -1.12 3.07 -2.26
N SER A 82 -1.76 1.94 -1.96
CA SER A 82 -1.06 0.68 -1.72
C SER A 82 -0.34 0.16 -2.95
N GLY A 83 -0.98 0.24 -4.13
CA GLY A 83 -0.36 -0.14 -5.39
C GLY A 83 0.88 0.68 -5.70
N PHE A 84 0.82 2.01 -5.54
CA PHE A 84 1.96 2.89 -5.83
C PHE A 84 3.08 2.76 -4.79
N ILE A 85 2.78 2.57 -3.51
CA ILE A 85 3.84 2.34 -2.50
C ILE A 85 4.56 1.02 -2.77
N ALA A 86 3.82 -0.06 -3.02
CA ALA A 86 4.41 -1.35 -3.38
C ALA A 86 5.25 -1.24 -4.67
N LEU A 87 4.72 -0.55 -5.69
CA LEU A 87 5.44 -0.32 -6.94
C LEU A 87 6.72 0.48 -6.73
N LYS A 88 6.68 1.53 -5.91
CA LYS A 88 7.86 2.35 -5.57
C LYS A 88 8.95 1.48 -4.97
N ASP A 89 8.64 0.68 -3.94
CA ASP A 89 9.65 -0.16 -3.29
C ASP A 89 10.18 -1.23 -4.24
N THR A 90 9.35 -1.73 -5.16
CA THR A 90 9.78 -2.65 -6.22
C THR A 90 10.74 -1.98 -7.19
N VAL A 91 10.43 -0.77 -7.63
CA VAL A 91 11.29 0.00 -8.54
C VAL A 91 12.63 0.29 -7.88
N ASP A 92 12.63 0.77 -6.63
CA ASP A 92 13.86 1.07 -5.89
C ASP A 92 14.72 -0.19 -5.71
N TRP A 93 14.08 -1.33 -5.44
CA TRP A 93 14.78 -2.61 -5.41
C TRP A 93 15.42 -2.96 -6.76
N LEU A 94 14.64 -2.91 -7.85
CA LEU A 94 15.12 -3.25 -9.19
C LEU A 94 16.21 -2.29 -9.69
N GLN A 95 16.19 -1.03 -9.23
CA GLN A 95 17.22 -0.03 -9.52
C GLN A 95 18.44 -0.16 -8.62
N GLY A 96 18.41 -1.03 -7.60
CA GLY A 96 19.52 -1.23 -6.67
C GLY A 96 19.76 -0.04 -5.74
N ILE A 97 18.73 0.79 -5.52
CA ILE A 97 18.79 1.95 -4.60
C ILE A 97 19.08 1.42 -3.20
N LYS A 98 19.99 2.09 -2.48
CA LYS A 98 20.33 1.76 -1.09
C LYS A 98 19.71 2.75 -0.12
N ASP A 99 19.72 4.02 -0.50
CA ASP A 99 19.16 5.11 0.28
C ASP A 99 18.49 6.13 -0.64
N GLU A 100 17.16 6.07 -0.72
CA GLU A 100 16.35 6.98 -1.55
C GLU A 100 16.49 8.46 -1.17
N PHE A 101 16.84 8.78 0.08
CA PHE A 101 16.98 10.17 0.52
C PHE A 101 18.29 10.77 0.07
N LYS A 102 19.33 9.94 -0.01
CA LYS A 102 20.65 10.32 -0.53
C LYS A 102 20.69 10.28 -2.06
N GLU A 103 20.14 9.23 -2.66
CA GLU A 103 20.21 8.98 -4.10
C GLU A 103 19.11 9.73 -4.88
N ASN A 104 17.99 10.08 -4.21
CA ASN A 104 16.88 10.85 -4.75
C ASN A 104 16.42 10.36 -6.16
N PRO A 105 16.12 9.06 -6.33
CA PRO A 105 15.75 8.51 -7.62
C PRO A 105 14.44 9.14 -8.11
N PRO A 106 14.41 9.74 -9.31
CA PRO A 106 13.24 10.51 -9.77
C PRO A 106 12.00 9.64 -9.91
N LEU A 107 12.15 8.40 -10.38
CA LEU A 107 11.03 7.48 -10.60
C LEU A 107 10.41 7.03 -9.28
N GLY A 108 11.22 6.50 -8.35
CA GLY A 108 10.76 6.10 -7.01
C GLY A 108 10.08 7.25 -6.27
N LYS A 109 10.63 8.47 -6.37
CA LYS A 109 10.05 9.67 -5.77
C LYS A 109 8.67 10.03 -6.32
N ILE A 110 8.51 10.03 -7.65
CA ILE A 110 7.22 10.36 -8.29
C ILE A 110 6.16 9.32 -7.92
N ILE A 111 6.50 8.03 -8.00
CA ILE A 111 5.59 6.94 -7.67
C ILE A 111 5.20 7.02 -6.18
N GLY A 112 6.18 7.21 -5.30
CA GLY A 112 5.95 7.36 -3.86
C GLY A 112 5.07 8.56 -3.51
N ALA A 113 5.26 9.71 -4.17
CA ALA A 113 4.46 10.90 -3.94
C ALA A 113 2.97 10.68 -4.29
N ILE A 114 2.68 9.96 -5.37
CA ILE A 114 1.30 9.57 -5.73
C ILE A 114 0.73 8.66 -4.64
N GLY A 115 1.49 7.65 -4.23
CA GLY A 115 1.08 6.70 -3.19
C GLY A 115 0.74 7.37 -1.85
N VAL A 116 1.60 8.30 -1.40
CA VAL A 116 1.40 9.04 -0.14
C VAL A 116 0.23 10.01 -0.25
N THR A 117 0.13 10.75 -1.35
CA THR A 117 -0.97 11.73 -1.52
C THR A 117 -2.33 11.03 -1.54
N ALA A 118 -2.44 9.91 -2.27
CA ALA A 118 -3.65 9.10 -2.27
C ALA A 118 -3.95 8.53 -0.86
N ASN A 119 -2.92 8.13 -0.11
CA ASN A 119 -3.11 7.66 1.26
C ASN A 119 -3.79 8.72 2.13
N LEU A 120 -3.27 9.96 2.09
CA LEU A 120 -3.78 11.06 2.89
C LEU A 120 -5.24 11.38 2.57
N VAL A 121 -5.64 11.30 1.30
CA VAL A 121 -7.04 11.46 0.89
C VAL A 121 -7.92 10.35 1.51
N GLY A 122 -7.51 9.09 1.38
CA GLY A 122 -8.24 7.96 1.96
C GLY A 122 -8.37 8.08 3.48
N ILE A 123 -7.28 8.41 4.17
CA ILE A 123 -7.24 8.62 5.62
C ILE A 123 -8.16 9.78 6.03
N ALA A 124 -8.08 10.93 5.37
CA ALA A 124 -8.92 12.08 5.69
C ALA A 124 -10.42 11.73 5.60
N ILE A 125 -10.82 10.99 4.56
CA ILE A 125 -12.20 10.56 4.36
C ILE A 125 -12.65 9.63 5.48
N ILE A 126 -11.88 8.56 5.76
CA ILE A 126 -12.32 7.57 6.75
C ILE A 126 -12.27 8.13 8.18
N VAL A 127 -11.29 8.98 8.50
CA VAL A 127 -11.23 9.69 9.80
C VAL A 127 -12.43 10.61 9.95
N TYR A 128 -12.76 11.41 8.93
CA TYR A 128 -13.97 12.22 8.95
C TYR A 128 -15.21 11.36 9.18
N GLY A 129 -15.36 10.27 8.43
CA GLY A 129 -16.47 9.34 8.55
C GLY A 129 -16.60 8.75 9.96
N VAL A 130 -15.51 8.33 10.58
CA VAL A 130 -15.51 7.77 11.93
C VAL A 130 -15.85 8.83 12.99
N LEU A 131 -15.40 10.08 12.82
CA LEU A 131 -15.65 11.16 13.79
C LEU A 131 -17.08 11.67 13.78
N VAL A 132 -17.80 11.52 12.67
CA VAL A 132 -19.20 11.95 12.53
C VAL A 132 -20.21 10.80 12.69
N ALA A 133 -19.71 9.58 12.98
CA ALA A 133 -20.50 8.38 13.22
C ALA A 133 -21.24 8.39 14.57
#